data_AF-A0A2E3QCJ6-F1
#
_entry.id   AF-A0A2E3QCJ6-F1
#
_cell.length_a   1.000
_cell.length_b   1.000
_cell.length_c   1.000
_cell.angle_alpha   90.00
_cell.angle_beta   90.00
_cell.angle_gamma   90.00
#
_symmetry.space_group_name_H-M   'P 1'
#
loop_
_entity.id
_entity.type
_entity.pdbx_description
1 polymer ?
#
loop_
_entity_poly.entity_id
_entity_poly.type
_entity_poly.pdbx_seq_one_letter_code
_entity_poly.pdbx_strand_id
1 'polypeptide(L)'
;MAGPQMRKRTSDHVFKAGAVALVVGVLAGGTVAPVHAQSFFDKAKQALGDAMNSSGSGSTSGGGSGISALSSDTVEQGLKQALDIGVDLVTDQLGAVDGFNADPVAHIPLPDEVQTAQKLMSAAGLGSYADEIELRMNRAAEQTMQDAGDILINAVSQMTVADAKGILQGPDDAATQYLRRVSGTDIEGRLRPMITDALSDTGALSLYDQMVGQYAQLPFVPDLKASLTDHATDKAMDGLFHYIALQEADIRSDPTRWTTDILKQVFSTVN
;
A
#
# COMPACT_ATOMS: atom_id res chain seq x y z
N MET A 1 -44.09 47.02 -15.81
CA MET A 1 -45.00 45.96 -16.28
C MET A 1 -44.17 44.81 -16.82
N ALA A 2 -44.04 43.73 -16.04
CA ALA A 2 -43.72 42.35 -16.42
C ALA A 2 -43.33 41.62 -15.12
N GLY A 3 -44.27 40.89 -14.52
CA GLY A 3 -44.07 40.16 -13.27
C GLY A 3 -43.37 38.81 -13.45
N PRO A 4 -42.84 38.22 -12.37
CA PRO A 4 -42.14 36.93 -12.40
C PRO A 4 -43.14 35.76 -12.29
N GLN A 5 -43.01 34.77 -13.17
CA GLN A 5 -43.80 33.53 -13.13
C GLN A 5 -43.03 32.43 -12.38
N MET A 6 -43.48 32.14 -11.17
CA MET A 6 -43.24 30.89 -10.45
C MET A 6 -43.87 29.72 -11.20
N ARG A 7 -43.16 28.60 -11.32
CA ARG A 7 -43.80 27.28 -11.53
C ARG A 7 -43.16 26.25 -10.60
N LYS A 8 -43.89 25.96 -9.51
CA LYS A 8 -43.77 24.74 -8.71
C LYS A 8 -44.09 23.54 -9.60
N ARG A 9 -43.29 22.48 -9.54
CA ARG A 9 -43.71 21.13 -9.93
C ARG A 9 -43.67 20.23 -8.71
N THR A 10 -44.86 19.97 -8.19
CA THR A 10 -45.21 18.84 -7.33
C THR A 10 -45.58 17.68 -8.26
N SER A 11 -45.10 16.46 -8.02
CA SER A 11 -45.69 15.22 -8.56
C SER A 11 -45.30 14.03 -7.68
N ASP A 12 -46.13 13.83 -6.67
CA ASP A 12 -46.74 12.59 -6.18
C ASP A 12 -46.03 11.23 -6.29
N HIS A 13 -45.90 10.62 -5.11
CA HIS A 13 -45.82 9.19 -4.86
C HIS A 13 -47.14 8.48 -5.21
N VAL A 14 -47.07 7.33 -5.90
CA VAL A 14 -48.14 6.32 -5.86
C VAL A 14 -47.55 4.93 -5.68
N PHE A 15 -47.83 4.39 -4.51
CA PHE A 15 -47.68 3.02 -4.06
C PHE A 15 -48.72 2.13 -4.77
N LYS A 16 -48.33 0.99 -5.34
CA LYS A 16 -49.27 -0.12 -5.61
C LYS A 16 -48.64 -1.46 -5.29
N ALA A 17 -49.20 -2.07 -4.25
CA ALA A 17 -49.06 -3.47 -3.89
C ALA A 17 -49.74 -4.38 -4.94
N GLY A 18 -49.19 -5.58 -5.11
CA GLY A 18 -49.79 -6.65 -5.90
C GLY A 18 -49.17 -7.99 -5.55
N ALA A 19 -49.72 -8.64 -4.53
CA ALA A 19 -49.48 -10.05 -4.25
C ALA A 19 -50.41 -10.90 -5.12
N VAL A 20 -49.87 -11.86 -5.88
CA VAL A 20 -50.62 -13.01 -6.41
C VAL A 20 -49.73 -14.24 -6.37
N ALA A 21 -50.29 -15.31 -5.81
CA ALA A 21 -49.67 -16.60 -5.54
C ALA A 21 -49.75 -17.56 -6.75
N LEU A 22 -48.73 -18.43 -6.82
CA LEU A 22 -48.77 -19.88 -7.08
C LEU A 22 -49.47 -20.39 -8.36
N VAL A 23 -48.66 -20.86 -9.33
CA VAL A 23 -49.00 -22.01 -10.17
C VAL A 23 -47.74 -22.86 -10.42
N VAL A 24 -47.82 -24.13 -10.02
CA VAL A 24 -46.92 -25.23 -10.36
C VAL A 24 -47.15 -25.62 -11.83
N GLY A 25 -46.08 -25.72 -12.61
CA GLY A 25 -46.12 -26.17 -14.01
C GLY A 25 -44.85 -26.93 -14.39
N VAL A 26 -45.01 -28.23 -14.60
CA VAL A 26 -43.99 -29.25 -14.84
C VAL A 26 -43.93 -29.57 -16.36
N LEU A 27 -42.70 -29.79 -16.86
CA LEU A 27 -42.29 -30.51 -18.10
C LEU A 27 -42.52 -29.90 -19.51
N ALA A 28 -41.42 -29.46 -20.13
CA ALA A 28 -40.95 -29.77 -21.51
C ALA A 28 -39.58 -29.06 -21.69
N GLY A 29 -38.44 -29.70 -21.91
CA GLY A 29 -38.12 -30.58 -23.02
C GLY A 29 -37.18 -29.87 -24.00
N GLY A 30 -35.93 -29.62 -23.58
CA GLY A 30 -34.87 -29.02 -24.41
C GLY A 30 -33.50 -29.57 -23.99
N THR A 31 -32.95 -30.45 -24.81
CA THR A 31 -31.69 -31.17 -24.56
C THR A 31 -30.48 -30.27 -24.81
N VAL A 32 -29.87 -29.75 -23.74
CA VAL A 32 -28.47 -29.29 -23.75
C VAL A 32 -27.58 -30.49 -23.43
N ALA A 33 -26.66 -30.80 -24.34
CA ALA A 33 -25.69 -31.87 -24.18
C ALA A 33 -24.82 -31.63 -22.94
N PRO A 34 -24.53 -32.65 -22.12
CA PRO A 34 -23.49 -32.54 -21.11
C PRO A 34 -22.14 -32.54 -21.82
N VAL A 35 -21.49 -31.39 -21.86
CA VAL A 35 -20.06 -31.29 -22.19
C VAL A 35 -19.33 -32.20 -21.21
N HIS A 36 -18.76 -33.28 -21.73
CA HIS A 36 -17.89 -34.20 -21.00
C HIS A 36 -16.67 -33.41 -20.51
N ALA A 37 -16.75 -32.87 -19.29
CA ALA A 37 -15.58 -32.48 -18.53
C ALA A 37 -14.87 -33.74 -18.07
N GLN A 38 -14.12 -34.38 -18.98
CA GLN A 38 -13.17 -35.42 -18.60
C GLN A 38 -12.03 -34.75 -17.82
N SER A 39 -12.18 -34.81 -16.50
CA SER A 39 -11.15 -34.92 -15.48
C SER A 39 -9.74 -34.46 -15.86
N PHE A 40 -9.55 -33.15 -15.86
CA PHE A 40 -8.26 -32.54 -15.57
C PHE A 40 -7.72 -33.04 -14.21
N PHE A 41 -8.62 -33.24 -13.24
CA PHE A 41 -8.28 -33.69 -11.90
C PHE A 41 -7.74 -35.14 -11.86
N ASP A 42 -8.27 -36.05 -12.68
CA ASP A 42 -7.73 -37.43 -12.74
C ASP A 42 -6.35 -37.49 -13.40
N LYS A 43 -6.08 -36.62 -14.41
CA LYS A 43 -4.73 -36.47 -14.98
C LYS A 43 -3.74 -35.91 -13.97
N ALA A 44 -4.15 -34.94 -13.15
CA ALA A 44 -3.32 -34.40 -12.08
C ALA A 44 -3.03 -35.46 -11.01
N LYS A 45 -4.04 -36.26 -10.64
CA LYS A 45 -3.89 -37.34 -9.66
C LYS A 45 -3.00 -38.47 -10.16
N GLN A 46 -3.03 -38.76 -11.46
CA GLN A 46 -2.20 -39.77 -12.10
C GLN A 46 -0.74 -39.30 -12.24
N ALA A 47 -0.50 -38.04 -12.60
CA ALA A 47 0.85 -37.45 -12.62
C ALA A 47 1.47 -37.37 -11.22
N LEU A 48 0.66 -37.08 -10.20
CA LEU A 48 1.08 -37.07 -8.79
C LEU A 48 1.35 -38.49 -8.27
N GLY A 49 0.54 -39.48 -8.68
CA GLY A 49 0.74 -40.89 -8.33
C GLY A 49 2.03 -41.48 -8.89
N ASP A 50 2.39 -41.16 -10.13
CA ASP A 50 3.65 -41.61 -10.74
C ASP A 50 4.88 -40.93 -10.11
N ALA A 51 4.79 -39.64 -9.76
CA ALA A 51 5.85 -38.94 -9.02
C ALA A 51 6.07 -39.53 -7.62
N MET A 52 5.00 -39.91 -6.92
CA MET A 52 5.08 -40.46 -5.56
C MET A 52 5.53 -41.93 -5.54
N ASN A 53 5.18 -42.71 -6.56
CA ASN A 53 5.63 -44.11 -6.69
C ASN A 53 7.08 -44.23 -7.20
N SER A 54 7.63 -43.19 -7.83
CA SER A 54 9.05 -43.11 -8.19
C SER A 54 9.97 -42.62 -7.05
N SER A 55 9.41 -42.19 -5.92
CA SER A 55 10.15 -41.71 -4.74
C SER A 55 10.14 -42.70 -3.55
N GLY A 56 9.61 -43.91 -3.74
CA GLY A 56 9.47 -44.92 -2.70
C GLY A 56 10.57 -45.99 -2.67
N SER A 57 11.81 -45.64 -2.34
CA SER A 57 12.74 -46.59 -1.69
C SER A 57 13.87 -45.85 -0.98
N GLY A 58 13.62 -45.46 0.27
CA GLY A 58 14.63 -44.84 1.13
C GLY A 58 14.08 -44.54 2.52
N SER A 59 13.75 -45.58 3.29
CA SER A 59 13.47 -45.45 4.71
C SER A 59 14.75 -45.08 5.47
N THR A 60 14.86 -43.84 5.96
CA THR A 60 15.62 -43.53 7.17
C THR A 60 14.94 -42.42 7.96
N SER A 61 14.57 -42.77 9.18
CA SER A 61 14.14 -41.93 10.28
C SER A 61 15.07 -40.74 10.52
N GLY A 62 14.52 -39.54 10.55
CA GLY A 62 15.21 -38.33 11.02
C GLY A 62 14.24 -37.15 11.01
N GLY A 63 13.76 -36.76 12.20
CA GLY A 63 13.05 -35.50 12.38
C GLY A 63 14.01 -34.35 12.10
N GLY A 64 13.80 -33.65 10.99
CA GLY A 64 14.62 -32.52 10.58
C GLY A 64 14.14 -31.93 9.26
N SER A 65 13.76 -30.66 9.30
CA SER A 65 13.61 -29.74 8.17
C SER A 65 12.50 -30.01 7.16
N GLY A 66 11.28 -29.55 7.49
CA GLY A 66 10.23 -29.26 6.50
C GLY A 66 10.64 -28.20 5.46
N ILE A 67 11.69 -27.42 5.73
CA ILE A 67 12.26 -26.41 4.82
C ILE A 67 13.09 -27.03 3.69
N SER A 68 13.64 -28.24 3.85
CA SER A 68 14.52 -28.84 2.83
C SER A 68 13.77 -29.52 1.68
N ALA A 69 12.44 -29.68 1.80
CA ALA A 69 11.59 -30.36 0.83
C ALA A 69 10.81 -29.41 -0.10
N LEU A 70 10.82 -28.11 0.20
CA LEU A 70 10.47 -27.08 -0.78
C LEU A 70 11.76 -26.68 -1.51
N SER A 71 11.74 -26.63 -2.84
CA SER A 71 12.83 -25.99 -3.57
C SER A 71 13.01 -24.58 -3.01
N SER A 72 14.24 -24.21 -2.65
CA SER A 72 14.57 -22.86 -2.14
C SER A 72 13.98 -21.76 -3.04
N ASP A 73 13.90 -22.01 -4.33
CA ASP A 73 13.30 -21.16 -5.35
C ASP A 73 11.80 -20.90 -5.12
N THR A 74 11.04 -21.90 -4.64
CA THR A 74 9.61 -21.76 -4.32
C THR A 74 9.40 -20.90 -3.08
N VAL A 75 10.28 -21.03 -2.08
CA VAL A 75 10.26 -20.21 -0.87
C VAL A 75 10.58 -18.75 -1.20
N GLU A 76 11.61 -18.53 -2.02
CA GLU A 76 11.98 -17.19 -2.49
C GLU A 76 10.84 -16.54 -3.28
N GLN A 77 10.28 -17.23 -4.28
CA GLN A 77 9.19 -16.70 -5.11
C GLN A 77 7.95 -16.37 -4.27
N GLY A 78 7.62 -17.23 -3.30
CA GLY A 78 6.50 -16.97 -2.39
C GLY A 78 6.70 -15.74 -1.54
N LEU A 79 7.89 -15.58 -0.96
CA LEU A 79 8.21 -14.40 -0.15
C LEU A 79 8.21 -13.12 -0.99
N LYS A 80 8.81 -13.15 -2.20
CA LYS A 80 8.80 -12.00 -3.12
C LYS A 80 7.37 -11.57 -3.45
N GLN A 81 6.51 -12.52 -3.82
CA GLN A 81 5.13 -12.20 -4.15
C GLN A 81 4.33 -11.66 -2.95
N ALA A 82 4.63 -12.13 -1.73
CA ALA A 82 4.03 -11.56 -0.51
C ALA A 82 4.45 -10.12 -0.28
N LEU A 83 5.73 -9.83 -0.47
CA LEU A 83 6.28 -8.50 -0.26
C LEU A 83 5.83 -7.53 -1.35
N ASP A 84 5.73 -7.97 -2.60
CA ASP A 84 5.17 -7.16 -3.69
C ASP A 84 3.75 -6.71 -3.37
N ILE A 85 2.85 -7.65 -3.02
CA ILE A 85 1.47 -7.33 -2.66
C ILE A 85 1.43 -6.48 -1.36
N GLY A 86 2.37 -6.68 -0.43
CA GLY A 86 2.52 -5.91 0.81
C GLY A 86 2.86 -4.45 0.56
N VAL A 87 3.82 -4.24 -0.33
CA VAL A 87 4.22 -2.91 -0.80
C VAL A 87 3.05 -2.25 -1.52
N ASP A 88 2.42 -2.93 -2.49
CA ASP A 88 1.26 -2.41 -3.23
C ASP A 88 0.16 -1.91 -2.29
N LEU A 89 -0.24 -2.74 -1.31
CA LEU A 89 -1.30 -2.38 -0.36
C LEU A 89 -0.97 -1.14 0.46
N VAL A 90 0.27 -1.04 0.95
CA VAL A 90 0.72 0.11 1.74
C VAL A 90 0.79 1.37 0.88
N THR A 91 1.34 1.26 -0.33
CA THR A 91 1.46 2.41 -1.23
C THR A 91 0.11 2.88 -1.77
N ASP A 92 -0.84 1.96 -1.99
CA ASP A 92 -2.22 2.29 -2.33
C ASP A 92 -2.92 3.00 -1.17
N GLN A 93 -2.72 2.52 0.06
CA GLN A 93 -3.28 3.14 1.27
C GLN A 93 -2.74 4.56 1.45
N LEU A 94 -1.42 4.73 1.41
CA LEU A 94 -0.78 6.01 1.65
C LEU A 94 -0.91 6.97 0.46
N GLY A 95 -1.05 6.45 -0.75
CA GLY A 95 -1.25 7.25 -1.96
C GLY A 95 -2.69 7.70 -2.17
N ALA A 96 -3.64 7.16 -1.40
CA ALA A 96 -5.01 7.62 -1.41
C ALA A 96 -5.12 9.06 -0.89
N VAL A 97 -6.20 9.74 -1.28
CA VAL A 97 -6.55 11.03 -0.70
C VAL A 97 -6.72 10.85 0.81
N ASP A 98 -5.98 11.66 1.57
CA ASP A 98 -5.90 11.66 3.02
C ASP A 98 -5.12 10.47 3.62
N GLY A 99 -4.43 9.70 2.79
CA GLY A 99 -3.51 8.63 3.21
C GLY A 99 -2.32 9.12 4.02
N PHE A 100 -1.89 10.38 3.79
CA PHE A 100 -0.97 11.08 4.70
C PHE A 100 -1.71 12.10 5.55
N ASN A 101 -2.49 12.97 4.92
CA ASN A 101 -2.98 14.17 5.59
C ASN A 101 -3.88 13.89 6.81
N ALA A 102 -4.71 12.84 6.78
CA ALA A 102 -5.57 12.48 7.91
C ALA A 102 -5.00 11.34 8.78
N ASP A 103 -3.85 10.78 8.40
CA ASP A 103 -3.28 9.63 9.08
C ASP A 103 -2.47 10.04 10.31
N PRO A 104 -2.77 9.55 11.52
CA PRO A 104 -2.12 10.02 12.73
C PRO A 104 -0.64 9.63 12.84
N VAL A 105 -0.16 8.72 11.98
CA VAL A 105 1.23 8.24 12.01
C VAL A 105 2.02 8.72 10.79
N ALA A 106 1.42 8.63 9.59
CA ALA A 106 2.07 9.07 8.36
C ALA A 106 2.02 10.58 8.15
N HIS A 107 1.07 11.31 8.77
CA HIS A 107 0.94 12.75 8.58
C HIS A 107 2.27 13.48 8.71
N ILE A 108 2.56 14.32 7.73
CA ILE A 108 3.77 15.11 7.63
C ILE A 108 3.49 16.48 8.26
N PRO A 109 3.92 16.74 9.50
CA PRO A 109 3.80 18.07 10.08
C PRO A 109 4.79 19.02 9.39
N LEU A 110 4.53 20.32 9.45
CA LEU A 110 5.50 21.33 9.04
C LEU A 110 6.85 21.17 9.77
N PRO A 111 7.98 21.54 9.15
CA PRO A 111 9.26 21.64 9.87
C PRO A 111 9.17 22.59 11.06
N ASP A 112 9.92 22.32 12.12
CA ASP A 112 9.86 23.08 13.38
C ASP A 112 10.16 24.57 13.18
N GLU A 113 11.07 24.91 12.27
CA GLU A 113 11.39 26.29 11.91
C GLU A 113 10.20 26.98 11.23
N VAL A 114 9.46 26.25 10.38
CA VAL A 114 8.27 26.76 9.69
C VAL A 114 7.12 26.95 10.67
N GLN A 115 6.90 26.02 11.60
CA GLN A 115 5.92 26.17 12.68
C GLN A 115 6.23 27.38 13.57
N THR A 116 7.52 27.63 13.84
CA THR A 116 7.95 28.79 14.62
C THR A 116 7.68 30.09 13.87
N ALA A 117 7.98 30.14 12.57
CA ALA A 117 7.65 31.27 11.71
C ALA A 117 6.14 31.51 11.65
N GLN A 118 5.32 30.46 11.52
CA GLN A 118 3.86 30.53 11.53
C GLN A 118 3.33 31.20 12.80
N LYS A 119 3.84 30.83 13.98
CA LYS A 119 3.39 31.43 15.26
C LYS A 119 3.62 32.93 15.30
N LEU A 120 4.74 33.40 14.75
CA LEU A 120 5.07 34.82 14.64
C LEU A 120 4.19 35.53 13.60
N MET A 121 3.97 34.91 12.43
CA MET A 121 3.14 35.46 11.35
C MET A 121 1.65 35.49 11.69
N SER A 122 1.17 34.52 12.48
CA SER A 122 -0.22 34.46 12.96
C SER A 122 -0.57 35.69 13.81
N ALA A 123 0.38 36.20 14.60
CA ALA A 123 0.18 37.43 15.37
C ALA A 123 -0.03 38.67 14.49
N ALA A 124 0.42 38.61 13.22
CA ALA A 124 0.23 39.65 12.20
C ALA A 124 -0.94 39.37 11.24
N GLY A 125 -1.74 38.32 11.49
CA GLY A 125 -2.89 37.95 10.65
C GLY A 125 -2.55 37.14 9.40
N LEU A 126 -1.33 36.59 9.30
CA LEU A 126 -0.82 35.83 8.14
C LEU A 126 -0.69 34.31 8.43
N GLY A 127 -1.47 33.76 9.35
CA GLY A 127 -1.32 32.38 9.84
C GLY A 127 -1.72 31.28 8.84
N SER A 128 -2.58 31.57 7.87
CA SER A 128 -3.19 30.57 6.97
C SER A 128 -2.23 29.92 5.98
N TYR A 129 -1.07 30.53 5.72
CA TYR A 129 -0.07 30.00 4.80
C TYR A 129 0.42 28.61 5.23
N ALA A 130 0.69 28.46 6.52
CA ALA A 130 1.28 27.25 7.07
C ALA A 130 0.33 26.05 6.97
N ASP A 131 -0.93 26.21 7.35
CA ASP A 131 -1.93 25.13 7.27
C ASP A 131 -2.10 24.64 5.82
N GLU A 132 -2.05 25.56 4.85
CA GLU A 132 -2.15 25.21 3.44
C GLU A 132 -0.86 24.61 2.88
N ILE A 133 0.32 25.03 3.35
CA ILE A 133 1.61 24.39 3.03
C ILE A 133 1.62 22.95 3.57
N GLU A 134 1.19 22.74 4.80
CA GLU A 134 1.13 21.42 5.43
C GLU A 134 0.24 20.47 4.63
N LEU A 135 -0.97 20.91 4.29
CA LEU A 135 -1.89 20.14 3.45
C LEU A 135 -1.25 19.77 2.11
N ARG A 136 -0.67 20.75 1.39
CA ARG A 136 -0.06 20.53 0.06
C ARG A 136 1.17 19.63 0.13
N MET A 137 1.92 19.69 1.23
CA MET A 137 3.05 18.80 1.50
C MET A 137 2.59 17.35 1.70
N ASN A 138 1.52 17.14 2.46
CA ASN A 138 0.90 15.82 2.60
C ASN A 138 0.34 15.31 1.27
N ARG A 139 -0.31 16.17 0.46
CA ARG A 139 -0.75 15.80 -0.90
C ARG A 139 0.40 15.42 -1.82
N ALA A 140 1.55 16.09 -1.68
CA ALA A 140 2.73 15.73 -2.47
C ALA A 140 3.24 14.33 -2.09
N ALA A 141 3.28 14.00 -0.79
CA ALA A 141 3.64 12.66 -0.34
C ALA A 141 2.66 11.60 -0.88
N GLU A 142 1.35 11.83 -0.79
CA GLU A 142 0.33 10.94 -1.35
C GLU A 142 0.58 10.68 -2.86
N GLN A 143 0.86 11.74 -3.64
CA GLN A 143 1.13 11.61 -5.08
C GLN A 143 2.35 10.76 -5.41
N THR A 144 3.37 10.75 -4.54
CA THR A 144 4.63 10.02 -4.79
C THR A 144 4.59 8.56 -4.31
N MET A 145 3.54 8.11 -3.63
CA MET A 145 3.52 6.74 -3.09
C MET A 145 3.54 5.66 -4.17
N GLN A 146 2.94 5.91 -5.33
CA GLN A 146 3.02 4.97 -6.45
C GLN A 146 4.47 4.78 -6.91
N ASP A 147 5.23 5.86 -7.07
CA ASP A 147 6.64 5.78 -7.45
C ASP A 147 7.48 5.07 -6.38
N ALA A 148 7.19 5.32 -5.10
CA ALA A 148 7.84 4.62 -3.98
C ALA A 148 7.60 3.10 -4.05
N GLY A 149 6.38 2.69 -4.39
CA GLY A 149 6.00 1.30 -4.62
C GLY A 149 6.82 0.63 -5.71
N ASP A 150 6.92 1.28 -6.87
CA ASP A 150 7.71 0.76 -8.00
C ASP A 150 9.19 0.56 -7.62
N ILE A 151 9.78 1.47 -6.85
CA ILE A 151 11.16 1.35 -6.38
C ILE A 151 11.31 0.16 -5.42
N LEU A 152 10.36 0.00 -4.48
CA LEU A 152 10.37 -1.08 -3.51
C LEU A 152 10.16 -2.45 -4.16
N ILE A 153 9.21 -2.59 -5.08
CA ILE A 153 8.97 -3.81 -5.85
C ILE A 153 10.21 -4.17 -6.66
N ASN A 154 10.88 -3.17 -7.25
CA ASN A 154 12.14 -3.43 -7.94
C ASN A 154 13.20 -4.00 -6.99
N ALA A 155 13.29 -3.50 -5.75
CA ALA A 155 14.20 -4.04 -4.75
C ALA A 155 13.83 -5.46 -4.31
N VAL A 156 12.53 -5.75 -4.12
CA VAL A 156 12.03 -7.10 -3.84
C VAL A 156 12.42 -8.07 -4.96
N SER A 157 12.30 -7.65 -6.22
CA SER A 157 12.65 -8.48 -7.38
C SER A 157 14.13 -8.93 -7.38
N GLN A 158 15.02 -8.09 -6.86
CA GLN A 158 16.47 -8.32 -6.78
C GLN A 158 16.91 -9.15 -5.57
N MET A 159 15.98 -9.53 -4.69
CA MET A 159 16.27 -10.32 -3.48
C MET A 159 16.85 -11.70 -3.83
N THR A 160 17.88 -12.11 -3.09
CA THR A 160 18.50 -13.43 -3.26
C THR A 160 17.83 -14.49 -2.39
N VAL A 161 18.02 -15.77 -2.72
CA VAL A 161 17.64 -16.90 -1.83
C VAL A 161 18.16 -16.70 -0.40
N ALA A 162 19.38 -16.18 -0.24
CA ALA A 162 19.99 -15.97 1.08
C ALA A 162 19.26 -14.88 1.88
N ASP A 163 18.90 -13.77 1.23
CA ASP A 163 18.10 -12.71 1.83
C ASP A 163 16.73 -13.23 2.24
N ALA A 164 16.05 -13.97 1.34
CA ALA A 164 14.74 -14.53 1.61
C ALA A 164 14.76 -15.47 2.84
N LYS A 165 15.80 -16.30 2.95
CA LYS A 165 16.00 -17.18 4.11
C LYS A 165 16.26 -16.38 5.39
N GLY A 166 17.04 -15.30 5.29
CA GLY A 166 17.31 -14.40 6.40
C GLY A 166 16.06 -13.68 6.90
N ILE A 167 15.18 -13.26 5.99
CA ILE A 167 13.89 -12.65 6.33
C ILE A 167 13.00 -13.66 7.07
N LEU A 168 12.85 -14.87 6.53
CA LEU A 168 11.98 -15.90 7.10
C LEU A 168 12.44 -16.37 8.50
N GLN A 169 13.74 -16.35 8.75
CA GLN A 169 14.34 -16.76 10.03
C GLN A 169 14.60 -15.58 10.98
N GLY A 170 14.31 -14.36 10.54
CA GLY A 170 14.63 -13.13 11.25
C GLY A 170 13.53 -12.68 12.22
N PRO A 171 13.75 -11.56 12.93
CA PRO A 171 12.74 -10.92 13.78
C PRO A 171 11.54 -10.43 12.98
N ASP A 172 10.43 -10.08 13.63
CA ASP A 172 9.13 -9.76 13.01
C ASP A 172 9.14 -8.64 11.96
N ASP A 173 10.20 -7.82 11.92
CA ASP A 173 10.42 -6.71 10.99
C ASP A 173 11.56 -6.97 9.98
N ALA A 174 12.00 -8.22 9.80
CA ALA A 174 13.18 -8.55 8.99
C ALA A 174 13.06 -8.13 7.52
N ALA A 175 11.87 -8.22 6.91
CA ALA A 175 11.65 -7.76 5.54
C ALA A 175 11.72 -6.23 5.45
N THR A 176 11.15 -5.54 6.43
CA THR A 176 11.24 -4.08 6.55
C THR A 176 12.68 -3.63 6.70
N GLN A 177 13.46 -4.29 7.57
CA GLN A 177 14.89 -4.00 7.73
C GLN A 177 15.67 -4.28 6.44
N TYR A 178 15.33 -5.35 5.72
CA TYR A 178 15.92 -5.65 4.42
C TYR A 178 15.65 -4.51 3.44
N LEU A 179 14.39 -4.11 3.24
CA LEU A 179 14.01 -3.04 2.32
C LEU A 179 14.65 -1.71 2.70
N ARG A 180 14.66 -1.34 3.99
CA ARG A 180 15.38 -0.15 4.46
C ARG A 180 16.88 -0.21 4.15
N ARG A 181 17.50 -1.40 4.21
CA ARG A 181 18.94 -1.56 3.94
C ARG A 181 19.25 -1.54 2.45
N VAL A 182 18.55 -2.34 1.64
CA VAL A 182 18.86 -2.47 0.21
C VAL A 182 18.35 -1.29 -0.59
N SER A 183 17.37 -0.58 -0.05
CA SER A 183 16.70 0.50 -0.74
C SER A 183 16.78 1.83 -0.02
N GLY A 184 17.29 1.94 1.21
CA GLY A 184 17.28 3.21 1.97
C GLY A 184 17.92 4.39 1.23
N THR A 185 19.20 4.29 0.88
CA THR A 185 19.91 5.36 0.16
C THR A 185 19.50 5.48 -1.31
N ASP A 186 19.05 4.40 -1.94
CA ASP A 186 18.64 4.39 -3.35
C ASP A 186 17.21 4.94 -3.52
N ILE A 187 16.30 4.60 -2.61
CA ILE A 187 14.96 5.18 -2.54
C ILE A 187 15.06 6.65 -2.21
N GLU A 188 15.79 7.06 -1.17
CA GLU A 188 15.85 8.50 -0.84
C GLU A 188 16.36 9.32 -2.04
N GLY A 189 17.43 8.85 -2.70
CA GLY A 189 17.97 9.52 -3.90
C GLY A 189 17.01 9.54 -5.10
N ARG A 190 16.14 8.54 -5.25
CA ARG A 190 15.15 8.45 -6.35
C ARG A 190 13.83 9.13 -6.03
N LEU A 191 13.39 9.06 -4.78
CA LEU A 191 12.13 9.58 -4.28
C LEU A 191 12.19 11.09 -4.08
N ARG A 192 13.33 11.60 -3.63
CA ARG A 192 13.53 13.04 -3.41
C ARG A 192 13.20 13.91 -4.64
N PRO A 193 13.68 13.63 -5.87
CA PRO A 193 13.28 14.41 -7.03
C PRO A 193 11.78 14.28 -7.33
N MET A 194 11.16 13.12 -7.14
CA MET A 194 9.72 12.93 -7.36
C MET A 194 8.88 13.70 -6.33
N ILE A 195 9.28 13.72 -5.06
CA ILE A 195 8.66 14.55 -4.01
C ILE A 195 8.86 16.03 -4.31
N THR A 196 10.02 16.43 -4.83
CA THR A 196 10.25 17.82 -5.25
C THR A 196 9.28 18.24 -6.35
N ASP A 197 9.10 17.39 -7.35
CA ASP A 197 8.16 17.62 -8.45
C ASP A 197 6.72 17.65 -7.92
N ALA A 198 6.33 16.72 -7.05
CA ALA A 198 5.01 16.70 -6.43
C ALA A 198 4.75 17.94 -5.54
N LEU A 199 5.74 18.41 -4.77
CA LEU A 199 5.64 19.64 -3.98
C LEU A 199 5.52 20.88 -4.87
N SER A 200 6.15 20.86 -6.05
CA SER A 200 5.99 21.91 -7.05
C SER A 200 4.58 21.87 -7.65
N ASP A 201 4.09 20.69 -8.00
CA ASP A 201 2.78 20.47 -8.64
C ASP A 201 1.60 20.80 -7.71
N THR A 202 1.70 20.47 -6.43
CA THR A 202 0.72 20.91 -5.41
C THR A 202 0.87 22.39 -5.05
N GLY A 203 1.95 23.04 -5.50
CA GLY A 203 2.29 24.44 -5.21
C GLY A 203 2.74 24.69 -3.78
N ALA A 204 3.12 23.65 -3.03
CA ALA A 204 3.68 23.77 -1.69
C ALA A 204 4.94 24.64 -1.69
N LEU A 205 5.85 24.44 -2.65
CA LEU A 205 7.09 25.22 -2.76
C LEU A 205 6.80 26.71 -3.03
N SER A 206 5.90 26.99 -3.98
CA SER A 206 5.54 28.39 -4.29
C SER A 206 4.87 29.09 -3.10
N LEU A 207 4.03 28.38 -2.35
CA LEU A 207 3.35 28.94 -1.19
C LEU A 207 4.33 29.18 -0.03
N TYR A 208 5.29 28.28 0.14
CA TYR A 208 6.38 28.43 1.09
C TYR A 208 7.28 29.63 0.77
N ASP A 209 7.68 29.81 -0.48
CA ASP A 209 8.47 30.96 -0.91
C ASP A 209 7.73 32.29 -0.65
N GLN A 210 6.42 32.31 -0.90
CA GLN A 210 5.59 33.48 -0.58
C GLN A 210 5.56 33.76 0.93
N MET A 211 5.37 32.71 1.75
CA MET A 211 5.37 32.83 3.21
C MET A 211 6.74 33.34 3.72
N VAL A 212 7.85 32.77 3.24
CA VAL A 212 9.22 33.22 3.56
C VAL A 212 9.41 34.70 3.20
N GLY A 213 8.92 35.12 2.03
CA GLY A 213 8.99 36.51 1.59
C GLY A 213 8.20 37.49 2.47
N GLN A 214 7.05 37.07 3.01
CA GLN A 214 6.29 37.86 3.97
C GLN A 214 6.96 37.88 5.35
N TYR A 215 7.45 36.72 5.79
CA TYR A 215 8.15 36.56 7.06
C TYR A 215 9.39 37.46 7.13
N ALA A 216 10.17 37.54 6.06
CA ALA A 216 11.37 38.38 5.96
C ALA A 216 11.11 39.90 6.08
N GLN A 217 9.85 40.36 5.93
CA GLN A 217 9.49 41.77 6.11
C GLN A 217 9.31 42.15 7.60
N LEU A 218 9.20 41.16 8.48
CA LEU A 218 9.02 41.40 9.91
C LEU A 218 10.35 41.80 10.56
N PRO A 219 10.37 42.84 11.41
CA PRO A 219 11.58 43.24 12.11
C PRO A 219 11.96 42.21 13.19
N PHE A 220 13.26 41.98 13.36
CA PHE A 220 13.84 41.12 14.42
C PHE A 220 13.45 39.63 14.34
N VAL A 221 13.05 39.11 13.18
CA VAL A 221 12.80 37.67 13.01
C VAL A 221 14.07 36.90 12.67
N PRO A 222 14.24 35.66 13.16
CA PRO A 222 15.33 34.79 12.75
C PRO A 222 15.17 34.34 11.29
N ASP A 223 16.27 33.96 10.65
CA ASP A 223 16.26 33.47 9.27
C ASP A 223 15.58 32.10 9.16
N LEU A 224 14.74 31.91 8.13
CA LEU A 224 14.00 30.67 7.90
C LEU A 224 14.69 29.84 6.82
N LYS A 225 15.33 28.74 7.22
CA LYS A 225 16.18 27.90 6.34
C LYS A 225 15.66 26.47 6.14
N ALA A 226 14.38 26.19 6.42
CA ALA A 226 13.85 24.84 6.27
C ALA A 226 13.74 24.42 4.80
N SER A 227 14.09 23.17 4.52
CA SER A 227 13.91 22.53 3.22
C SER A 227 12.64 21.69 3.26
N LEU A 228 11.58 22.14 2.58
CA LEU A 228 10.34 21.35 2.50
C LEU A 228 10.55 20.03 1.78
N THR A 229 11.39 20.01 0.74
CA THR A 229 11.74 18.79 0.01
C THR A 229 12.37 17.75 0.91
N ASP A 230 13.42 18.12 1.65
CA ASP A 230 14.16 17.13 2.46
C ASP A 230 13.27 16.64 3.61
N HIS A 231 12.56 17.55 4.29
CA HIS A 231 11.64 17.21 5.37
C HIS A 231 10.48 16.31 4.93
N ALA A 232 9.84 16.64 3.80
CA ALA A 232 8.77 15.81 3.24
C ALA A 232 9.28 14.43 2.81
N THR A 233 10.49 14.37 2.24
CA THR A 233 11.12 13.10 1.85
C THR A 233 11.36 12.20 3.05
N ASP A 234 12.00 12.73 4.10
CA ASP A 234 12.29 11.98 5.32
C ASP A 234 11.00 11.47 5.98
N LYS A 235 9.98 12.32 6.10
CA LYS A 235 8.71 11.96 6.74
C LYS A 235 7.86 11.00 5.89
N ALA A 236 7.85 11.16 4.57
CA ALA A 236 7.18 10.21 3.68
C ALA A 236 7.82 8.82 3.79
N MET A 237 9.15 8.77 3.85
CA MET A 237 9.90 7.53 4.05
C MET A 237 9.62 6.88 5.40
N ASP A 238 9.59 7.68 6.48
CA ASP A 238 9.25 7.20 7.81
C ASP A 238 7.84 6.58 7.86
N GLY A 239 6.85 7.27 7.31
CA GLY A 239 5.46 6.80 7.23
C GLY A 239 5.32 5.54 6.38
N LEU A 240 5.91 5.53 5.19
CA LEU A 240 5.91 4.38 4.28
C LEU A 240 6.45 3.12 4.98
N PHE A 241 7.65 3.19 5.54
CA PHE A 241 8.26 2.05 6.19
C PHE A 241 7.60 1.67 7.52
N HIS A 242 6.94 2.61 8.19
CA HIS A 242 6.11 2.28 9.35
C HIS A 242 4.98 1.33 8.95
N TYR A 243 4.25 1.67 7.89
CA TYR A 243 3.13 0.85 7.41
C TYR A 243 3.59 -0.47 6.78
N ILE A 244 4.75 -0.51 6.12
CA ILE A 244 5.36 -1.78 5.67
C ILE A 244 5.67 -2.68 6.88
N ALA A 245 6.21 -2.13 7.98
CA ALA A 245 6.49 -2.89 9.20
C ALA A 245 5.20 -3.44 9.83
N LEU A 246 4.14 -2.63 9.88
CA LEU A 246 2.84 -3.08 10.38
C LEU A 246 2.26 -4.19 9.50
N GLN A 247 2.39 -4.06 8.18
CA GLN A 247 1.90 -5.06 7.23
C GLN A 247 2.69 -6.37 7.35
N GLU A 248 4.01 -6.30 7.53
CA GLU A 248 4.85 -7.48 7.79
C GLU A 248 4.44 -8.18 9.09
N ALA A 249 4.24 -7.42 10.17
CA ALA A 249 3.83 -7.96 11.46
C ALA A 249 2.44 -8.64 11.39
N ASP A 250 1.49 -8.06 10.65
CA ASP A 250 0.17 -8.68 10.43
C ASP A 250 0.31 -10.03 9.72
N ILE A 251 1.14 -10.10 8.66
CA ILE A 251 1.45 -11.35 7.93
C ILE A 251 2.07 -12.40 8.86
N ARG A 252 2.99 -12.00 9.74
CA ARG A 252 3.63 -12.93 10.70
C ARG A 252 2.64 -13.51 11.69
N SER A 253 1.67 -12.70 12.11
CA SER A 253 0.65 -13.10 13.09
C SER A 253 -0.43 -14.01 12.49
N ASP A 254 -0.78 -13.80 11.21
CA ASP A 254 -1.75 -14.64 10.50
C ASP A 254 -1.38 -14.81 9.01
N PRO A 255 -0.50 -15.78 8.70
CA PRO A 255 -0.06 -16.04 7.33
C PRO A 255 -1.19 -16.49 6.38
N THR A 256 -2.35 -16.88 6.93
CA THR A 256 -3.48 -17.36 6.13
C THR A 256 -4.29 -16.24 5.48
N ARG A 257 -4.10 -14.99 5.93
CA ARG A 257 -4.75 -13.79 5.38
C ARG A 257 -4.28 -13.43 3.98
N TRP A 258 -3.16 -14.00 3.54
CA TRP A 258 -2.60 -13.79 2.20
C TRP A 258 -2.85 -15.03 1.34
N THR A 259 -3.56 -14.84 0.24
CA THR A 259 -4.36 -15.88 -0.41
C THR A 259 -3.65 -16.68 -1.49
N THR A 260 -2.35 -16.49 -1.71
CA THR A 260 -1.64 -17.29 -2.71
C THR A 260 -1.33 -18.68 -2.16
N ASP A 261 -1.56 -19.71 -2.97
CA ASP A 261 -1.36 -21.11 -2.55
C ASP A 261 0.11 -21.40 -2.19
N ILE A 262 1.04 -20.66 -2.82
CA ILE A 262 2.47 -20.67 -2.52
C ILE A 262 2.76 -20.09 -1.13
N LEU A 263 2.10 -19.00 -0.72
CA LEU A 263 2.31 -18.40 0.60
C LEU A 263 1.86 -19.32 1.73
N LYS A 264 0.68 -19.93 1.58
CA LYS A 264 0.19 -20.94 2.52
C LYS A 264 1.17 -22.10 2.65
N GLN A 265 1.76 -22.54 1.54
CA GLN A 265 2.72 -23.64 1.54
C GLN A 265 4.03 -23.27 2.24
N VAL A 266 4.58 -22.07 2.01
CA VAL A 266 5.82 -21.61 2.68
C VAL A 266 5.62 -21.45 4.18
N PHE A 267 4.59 -20.72 4.61
CA PHE A 267 4.37 -20.45 6.03
C PHE A 267 3.88 -21.68 6.82
N SER A 268 3.17 -22.62 6.19
CA SER A 268 2.81 -23.89 6.83
C SER A 268 4.01 -24.79 7.20
N THR A 269 5.20 -24.52 6.65
CA THR A 269 6.42 -25.29 6.95
C THR A 269 7.30 -24.67 8.02
N VAL A 270 7.00 -23.44 8.46
CA VAL A 270 7.76 -22.68 9.47
C VAL A 270 7.12 -22.75 10.86
N ASN A 271 5.88 -23.26 10.95
CA ASN A 271 5.16 -23.50 12.21
C ASN A 271 4.95 -24.99 12.46
#